data_AF-A0A1C3EDJ1-F1
#
_entry.id   AF-A0A1C3EDJ1-F1
#
_cell.length_a   1.000
_cell.length_b   1.000
_cell.length_c   1.000
_cell.angle_alpha   90.00
_cell.angle_beta   90.00
_cell.angle_gamma   90.00
#
_symmetry.space_group_name_H-M   'P 1'
#
loop_
_entity.id
_entity.type
_entity.pdbx_description
1 polymer ?
#
loop_
_entity_poly.entity_id
_entity_poly.type
_entity_poly.pdbx_seq_one_letter_code
_entity_poly.pdbx_strand_id
1 'polypeptide(L)'
;MRFFIMVKIVFIFLFISSSSSAWEVISQSAEGHGNMFYYEIRCENNMVLSLSADLEKEEYFDVEGNIHSTLDDAVNASCTTEYTSDGYL
;
A
#
# COMPACT_ATOMS: atom_id res chain seq x y z
N MET A 1 -42.13 -17.22 38.38
CA MET A 1 -40.79 -17.69 37.96
C MET A 1 -40.49 -17.08 36.60
N ARG A 2 -39.53 -16.16 36.52
CA ARG A 2 -39.13 -15.49 35.26
C ARG A 2 -37.85 -16.15 34.74
N PHE A 3 -37.91 -16.69 33.53
CA PHE A 3 -36.79 -17.33 32.85
C PHE A 3 -35.78 -16.26 32.40
N PHE A 4 -34.54 -16.37 32.85
CA PHE A 4 -33.41 -15.61 32.32
C PHE A 4 -32.82 -16.38 31.13
N ILE A 5 -33.02 -15.88 29.92
CA ILE A 5 -32.35 -16.38 28.72
C ILE A 5 -30.94 -15.78 28.72
N MET A 6 -29.92 -16.58 29.06
CA MET A 6 -28.53 -16.23 28.82
C MET A 6 -28.25 -16.32 27.31
N VAL A 7 -28.11 -15.16 26.66
CA VAL A 7 -27.58 -15.09 25.28
C VAL A 7 -26.07 -15.28 25.35
N LYS A 8 -25.58 -16.46 24.97
CA LYS A 8 -24.14 -16.71 24.73
C LYS A 8 -23.74 -15.97 23.45
N ILE A 9 -23.14 -14.80 23.60
CA ILE A 9 -22.48 -14.09 22.50
C ILE A 9 -21.17 -14.82 22.22
N VAL A 10 -21.16 -15.63 21.17
CA VAL A 10 -19.95 -16.26 20.65
C VAL A 10 -19.23 -15.20 19.82
N PHE A 11 -18.18 -14.61 20.37
CA PHE A 11 -17.23 -13.78 19.61
C PHE A 11 -16.39 -14.72 18.74
N ILE A 12 -16.82 -14.93 17.50
CA ILE A 12 -16.00 -15.53 16.46
C ILE A 12 -14.98 -14.45 16.07
N PHE A 13 -13.76 -14.55 16.60
CA PHE A 13 -12.61 -13.85 16.04
C PHE A 13 -12.37 -14.42 14.63
N LEU A 14 -12.95 -13.77 13.61
CA LEU A 14 -12.48 -13.94 12.25
C LEU A 14 -11.03 -13.44 12.24
N PHE A 15 -10.08 -14.38 12.16
CA PHE A 15 -8.77 -14.09 11.62
C PHE A 15 -8.98 -13.70 10.16
N ILE A 16 -9.18 -12.40 9.93
CA ILE A 16 -9.02 -11.83 8.59
C ILE A 16 -7.55 -12.06 8.28
N SER A 17 -7.28 -12.97 7.34
CA SER A 17 -5.97 -13.15 6.74
C SER A 17 -5.63 -11.84 6.07
N SER A 18 -4.99 -10.94 6.81
CA SER A 18 -4.33 -9.78 6.23
C SER A 18 -3.26 -10.35 5.31
N SER A 19 -3.50 -10.31 4.00
CA SER A 19 -2.45 -10.40 3.02
C SER A 19 -1.43 -9.33 3.39
N SER A 20 -0.33 -9.74 4.03
CA SER A 20 0.76 -8.84 4.34
C SER A 20 1.33 -8.42 3.00
N SER A 21 0.97 -7.24 2.50
CA SER A 21 1.66 -6.65 1.36
C SER A 21 3.13 -6.52 1.75
N ALA A 22 3.97 -7.28 1.07
CA ALA A 22 5.34 -7.49 1.49
C ALA A 22 6.26 -6.51 0.77
N TRP A 23 5.93 -5.23 0.97
CA TRP A 23 6.73 -4.10 0.57
C TRP A 23 6.95 -3.22 1.79
N GLU A 24 8.08 -2.51 1.82
CA GLU A 24 8.41 -1.58 2.90
C GLU A 24 8.72 -0.19 2.33
N VAL A 25 8.24 0.87 2.99
CA VAL A 25 8.69 2.23 2.71
C VAL A 25 10.06 2.42 3.36
N ILE A 26 11.09 2.65 2.55
CA ILE A 26 12.46 2.86 3.03
C ILE A 26 12.82 4.34 3.15
N SER A 27 12.14 5.21 2.39
CA SER A 27 12.30 6.65 2.45
C SER A 27 11.01 7.35 2.07
N GLN A 28 10.78 8.52 2.66
CA GLN A 28 9.68 9.42 2.33
C GLN A 28 10.19 10.85 2.34
N SER A 29 9.88 11.60 1.28
CA SER A 29 10.10 13.04 1.21
C SER A 29 8.84 13.75 0.75
N ALA A 30 8.79 15.06 0.99
CA ALA A 30 7.69 15.91 0.59
C ALA A 30 8.20 17.17 -0.09
N GLU A 31 7.53 17.57 -1.17
CA GLU A 31 7.79 18.82 -1.89
C GLU A 31 6.51 19.64 -2.04
N GLY A 32 6.61 20.84 -2.62
CA GLY A 32 5.44 21.65 -2.97
C GLY A 32 4.53 21.96 -1.78
N HIS A 33 5.08 22.56 -0.72
CA HIS A 33 4.38 22.86 0.53
C HIS A 33 3.87 21.64 1.33
N GLY A 34 4.29 20.44 0.96
CA GLY A 34 3.86 19.21 1.61
C GLY A 34 2.60 18.60 1.01
N ASN A 35 2.24 18.97 -0.22
CA ASN A 35 1.10 18.38 -0.93
C ASN A 35 1.54 17.19 -1.80
N MET A 36 2.77 17.24 -2.30
CA MET A 36 3.39 16.15 -3.06
C MET A 36 4.32 15.34 -2.16
N PHE A 37 4.11 14.04 -2.10
CA PHE A 37 4.98 13.10 -1.40
C PHE A 37 5.67 12.18 -2.39
N TYR A 38 6.90 11.82 -2.07
CA TYR A 38 7.67 10.82 -2.80
C TYR A 38 8.03 9.70 -1.83
N TYR A 39 7.80 8.47 -2.26
CA TYR A 39 8.06 7.26 -1.50
C TYR A 39 9.13 6.45 -2.22
N GLU A 40 10.16 6.03 -1.49
CA GLU A 40 11.02 4.94 -1.92
C GLU A 40 10.52 3.67 -1.25
N ILE A 41 10.24 2.65 -2.06
CA ILE A 41 9.61 1.41 -1.60
C ILE A 41 10.46 0.23 -2.02
N ARG A 42 10.72 -0.68 -1.09
CA ARG A 42 11.37 -1.96 -1.37
C ARG A 42 10.31 -3.04 -1.48
N CYS A 43 10.21 -3.66 -2.65
CA CYS A 43 9.36 -4.84 -2.91
C CYS A 43 9.99 -6.13 -2.32
N GLU A 44 9.24 -7.23 -2.26
CA GLU A 44 9.73 -8.55 -1.79
C GLU A 44 10.99 -9.03 -2.50
N ASN A 45 11.08 -8.79 -3.80
CA ASN A 45 12.22 -9.16 -4.64
C ASN A 45 13.44 -8.24 -4.44
N ASN A 46 13.43 -7.39 -3.41
CA ASN A 46 14.46 -6.42 -3.06
C ASN A 46 14.68 -5.32 -4.12
N MET A 47 13.74 -5.17 -5.06
CA MET A 47 13.69 -4.04 -5.99
C MET A 47 13.26 -2.78 -5.24
N VAL A 48 13.95 -1.66 -5.50
CA VAL A 48 13.60 -0.35 -4.94
C VAL A 48 12.94 0.48 -6.03
N LEU A 49 11.74 1.00 -5.73
CA LEU A 49 10.94 1.81 -6.63
C LEU A 49 10.74 3.20 -6.03
N SER A 50 10.60 4.21 -6.91
CA SER A 50 10.22 5.56 -6.52
C SER A 50 8.80 5.84 -7.00
N LEU A 51 7.93 6.17 -6.07
CA LEU A 51 6.52 6.45 -6.28
C LEU A 51 6.23 7.87 -5.81
N SER A 52 5.18 8.49 -6.35
CA SER A 52 4.75 9.81 -5.89
C SER A 52 3.28 9.79 -5.51
N ALA A 53 2.85 10.73 -4.68
CA ALA A 53 1.46 10.91 -4.32
C ALA A 53 1.12 12.39 -4.17
N ASP A 54 -0.10 12.75 -4.57
CA ASP A 54 -0.74 14.02 -4.24
C ASP A 54 -1.75 13.74 -3.12
N LEU A 55 -1.39 14.08 -1.88
CA LEU A 55 -2.26 13.82 -0.73
C LEU A 55 -3.42 14.81 -0.63
N GLU A 56 -3.38 15.93 -1.34
CA GLU A 56 -4.51 16.86 -1.41
C GLU A 56 -5.65 16.26 -2.27
N LYS A 57 -5.28 15.50 -3.31
CA LYS A 57 -6.22 14.81 -4.19
C LYS A 57 -6.46 13.35 -3.83
N GLU A 58 -5.76 12.82 -2.84
CA GLU A 58 -5.76 11.38 -2.48
C GLU A 58 -5.35 10.49 -3.67
N GLU A 59 -4.41 10.96 -4.49
CA GLU A 59 -3.93 10.28 -5.70
C GLU A 59 -2.54 9.71 -5.48
N TYR A 60 -2.33 8.45 -5.83
CA TYR A 60 -1.05 7.76 -5.78
C TYR A 60 -0.63 7.39 -7.19
N PHE A 61 0.59 7.76 -7.57
CA PHE A 61 1.12 7.53 -8.90
C PHE A 61 2.08 6.36 -8.88
N ASP A 62 1.80 5.36 -9.72
CA ASP A 62 2.75 4.28 -9.94
C ASP A 62 3.98 4.76 -10.72
N VAL A 63 4.95 3.86 -10.86
CA VAL A 63 6.19 4.08 -11.62
C VAL A 63 5.99 4.36 -13.11
N GLU A 64 4.82 4.02 -13.68
CA GLU A 64 4.42 4.34 -15.05
C GLU A 64 3.62 5.64 -15.14
N GLY A 65 3.27 6.23 -13.99
CA GLY A 65 2.49 7.46 -13.88
C GLY A 65 0.97 7.23 -13.90
N ASN A 66 0.48 6.00 -13.80
CA ASN A 66 -0.95 5.75 -13.64
C ASN A 66 -1.41 6.12 -12.24
N ILE A 67 -2.68 6.56 -12.14
CA ILE A 67 -3.29 7.03 -10.90
C ILE A 67 -4.01 5.88 -10.20
N HIS A 68 -3.77 5.78 -8.90
CA HIS A 68 -4.37 4.82 -7.99
C HIS A 68 -4.96 5.53 -6.77
N SER A 69 -5.99 4.93 -6.17
CA SER A 69 -6.66 5.46 -4.99
C SER A 69 -5.93 5.19 -3.68
N THR A 70 -4.98 4.26 -3.67
CA THR A 70 -4.20 3.91 -2.49
C THR A 70 -2.74 3.67 -2.83
N LEU A 71 -1.87 3.88 -1.84
CA LEU A 71 -0.45 3.55 -1.99
C LEU A 71 -0.27 2.07 -2.29
N ASP A 72 -1.01 1.18 -1.61
CA ASP A 72 -0.91 -0.27 -1.80
C ASP A 72 -1.23 -0.69 -3.23
N ASP A 73 -2.26 -0.11 -3.85
CA ASP A 73 -2.60 -0.38 -5.24
C ASP A 73 -1.47 0.06 -6.19
N ALA A 74 -0.93 1.27 -5.99
CA ALA A 74 0.19 1.78 -6.78
C ALA A 74 1.45 0.91 -6.61
N VAL A 75 1.76 0.47 -5.38
CA VAL A 75 2.89 -0.41 -5.11
C VAL A 75 2.67 -1.77 -5.75
N ASN A 76 1.48 -2.37 -5.61
CA ASN A 76 1.18 -3.68 -6.17
C ASN A 76 1.26 -3.64 -7.70
N ALA A 77 0.75 -2.58 -8.34
CA ALA A 77 0.93 -2.38 -9.78
C ALA A 77 2.42 -2.30 -10.15
N SER A 78 3.22 -1.59 -9.35
CA SER A 78 4.64 -1.34 -9.67
C SER A 78 5.57 -2.52 -9.35
N CYS A 79 5.31 -3.27 -8.28
CA CYS A 79 6.11 -4.42 -7.84
C CYS A 79 5.78 -5.70 -8.61
N THR A 80 4.63 -5.77 -9.29
CA THR A 80 4.24 -6.90 -10.15
C THR A 80 4.72 -6.76 -11.58
N THR A 81 4.97 -5.53 -12.04
CA THR A 81 5.69 -5.30 -13.28
C THR A 81 7.09 -5.86 -13.11
N GLU A 82 7.37 -6.99 -13.77
CA GLU A 82 8.75 -7.44 -13.97
C GLU A 82 9.45 -6.33 -14.74
N TYR A 83 10.10 -5.40 -14.02
CA TYR A 83 11.15 -4.55 -14.55
C TYR A 83 12.29 -5.49 -14.93
N THR A 84 12.10 -6.15 -16.07
CA THR A 84 13.18 -6.62 -16.90
C THR A 84 14.01 -5.39 -17.16
N SER A 85 15.14 -5.35 -16.46
CA SER A 85 16.22 -4.40 -16.58
C SER A 85 16.67 -4.30 -18.05
N ASP A 86 15.95 -3.52 -18.84
CA ASP A 86 16.50 -2.82 -20.00
C ASP A 86 16.94 -1.45 -19.45
N GLY A 87 18.03 -1.38 -18.70
CA GLY A 87 19.36 -1.55 -19.25
C GLY A 87 19.97 -0.15 -19.36
N TYR A 88 21.02 0.08 -18.58
CA TYR A 88 22.05 1.11 -18.74
C TYR A 88 21.89 2.05 -19.96
N LEU A 89 21.82 3.36 -19.70
CA LEU A 89 22.43 4.40 -20.56
C LEU A 89 23.24 5.36 -19.71
#